data_AF-A0AAX1ZHV9-F1
#
_entry.id   AF-A0AAX1ZHV9-F1
#
_cell.length_a   1.000
_cell.length_b   1.000
_cell.length_c   1.000
_cell.angle_alpha   90.00
_cell.angle_beta   90.00
_cell.angle_gamma   90.00
#
_symmetry.space_group_name_H-M   'P 1'
#
loop_
_entity.id
_entity.type
_entity.pdbx_description
1 polymer ?
#
loop_
_entity_poly.entity_id
_entity_poly.type
_entity_poly.pdbx_seq_one_letter_code
_entity_poly.pdbx_strand_id
1 'polypeptide(L)'
;LSSIRNNMIISKELNKINEDKLKLDEKVLNLETSLDDLKNIEIHTIFEENSNKFKKIARFYEGGFYIVIFFMFLYFFGWFIDIETDKFKFKLAEQFHGAHTATFYLQKISLLILSTTLAAFLLKRSFMIRRLADEAYRTSKELDALPRYIAGLPTELKDKIRFDLAYKYFGNSIHHESYTGGENLMHENMKANTDFIKAVNDLKASYSGKADSVGK
;
A
#
# COMPACT_ATOMS: atom_id res chain seq x y z
N LEU A 1 -32.67 -70.28 -14.54
CA LEU A 1 -31.93 -69.79 -13.35
C LEU A 1 -30.51 -69.29 -13.64
N SER A 2 -29.72 -69.92 -14.53
CA SER A 2 -28.34 -69.47 -14.81
C SER A 2 -28.24 -68.08 -15.46
N SER A 3 -29.18 -67.72 -16.35
CA SER A 3 -29.20 -66.39 -17.01
C SER A 3 -29.41 -65.23 -16.02
N ILE A 4 -30.31 -65.40 -15.04
CA ILE A 4 -30.57 -64.39 -13.99
C ILE A 4 -29.34 -64.23 -13.09
N ARG A 5 -28.69 -65.34 -12.72
CA ARG A 5 -27.46 -65.32 -11.92
C ARG A 5 -26.30 -64.64 -12.67
N ASN A 6 -26.17 -64.88 -13.97
CA ASN A 6 -25.15 -64.24 -14.79
C ASN A 6 -25.38 -62.73 -14.94
N ASN A 7 -26.62 -62.28 -15.17
CA ASN A 7 -26.94 -60.85 -15.19
C ASN A 7 -26.66 -60.16 -13.85
N MET A 8 -26.90 -60.84 -12.72
CA MET A 8 -26.60 -60.32 -11.39
C MET A 8 -25.10 -60.20 -11.09
N ILE A 9 -24.28 -61.11 -11.65
CA ILE A 9 -22.81 -61.03 -11.55
C ILE A 9 -22.29 -59.88 -12.42
N ILE A 10 -22.79 -59.75 -13.65
CA ILE A 10 -22.41 -58.68 -14.58
C ILE A 10 -22.77 -57.29 -14.01
N SER A 11 -23.96 -57.12 -13.42
CA SER A 11 -24.34 -55.84 -12.81
C SER A 11 -23.47 -55.47 -11.60
N LYS A 12 -23.05 -56.48 -10.81
CA LYS A 12 -22.17 -56.28 -9.66
C LYS A 12 -20.75 -55.88 -10.06
N GLU A 13 -20.23 -56.51 -11.12
CA GLU A 13 -18.95 -56.15 -11.75
C GLU A 13 -19.01 -54.72 -12.34
N LEU A 14 -20.08 -54.38 -13.07
CA LEU A 14 -20.29 -53.03 -13.62
C LEU A 14 -20.34 -51.95 -12.53
N ASN A 15 -21.04 -52.20 -11.43
CA ASN A 15 -21.09 -51.26 -10.31
C ASN A 15 -19.71 -51.07 -9.67
N LYS A 16 -18.94 -52.16 -9.52
CA LYS A 16 -17.58 -52.09 -8.99
C LYS A 16 -16.64 -51.30 -9.90
N ILE A 17 -16.71 -51.53 -11.21
CA ILE A 17 -15.97 -50.76 -12.21
C ILE A 17 -16.33 -49.28 -12.15
N ASN A 18 -17.61 -48.95 -11.94
CA ASN A 18 -18.07 -47.56 -11.85
C ASN A 18 -17.58 -46.87 -10.56
N GLU A 19 -17.58 -47.58 -9.42
CA GLU A 19 -16.99 -47.09 -8.17
C GLU A 19 -15.48 -46.88 -8.29
N ASP A 20 -14.77 -47.82 -8.92
CA ASP A 20 -13.32 -47.72 -9.13
C ASP A 20 -12.98 -46.58 -10.10
N LYS A 21 -13.82 -46.32 -11.11
CA LYS A 21 -13.74 -45.12 -11.96
C LYS A 21 -13.89 -43.84 -11.16
N LEU A 22 -14.92 -43.74 -10.31
CA LEU A 22 -15.15 -42.55 -9.48
C LEU A 22 -13.95 -42.26 -8.56
N LYS A 23 -13.39 -43.30 -7.93
CA LYS A 23 -12.18 -43.17 -7.10
C LYS A 23 -10.95 -42.78 -7.91
N LEU A 24 -10.84 -43.26 -9.15
CA LEU A 24 -9.75 -42.89 -10.04
C LEU A 24 -9.87 -41.43 -10.47
N ASP A 25 -11.06 -40.99 -10.84
CA ASP A 25 -11.35 -39.60 -11.22
C ASP A 25 -11.07 -38.65 -10.05
N GLU A 26 -11.45 -39.01 -8.82
CA GLU A 26 -11.13 -38.24 -7.61
C GLU A 26 -9.60 -38.15 -7.37
N LYS A 27 -8.87 -39.24 -7.56
CA LYS A 27 -7.40 -39.23 -7.43
C LYS A 27 -6.74 -38.40 -8.52
N VAL A 28 -7.23 -38.47 -9.76
CA VAL A 28 -6.73 -37.66 -10.87
C VAL A 28 -6.97 -36.17 -10.59
N LEU A 29 -8.16 -35.80 -10.11
CA LEU A 29 -8.50 -34.44 -9.73
C LEU A 29 -7.58 -33.91 -8.60
N ASN A 30 -7.33 -34.71 -7.57
CA ASN A 30 -6.42 -34.35 -6.47
C ASN A 30 -4.97 -34.18 -6.95
N LEU A 31 -4.52 -35.02 -7.89
CA LEU A 31 -3.19 -34.92 -8.49
C LEU A 31 -3.05 -33.67 -9.37
N GLU A 32 -4.04 -33.38 -10.21
CA GLU A 32 -4.08 -32.14 -11.00
C GLU A 32 -4.03 -30.90 -10.11
N THR A 33 -4.85 -30.88 -9.06
CA THR A 33 -4.88 -29.75 -8.11
C THR A 33 -3.55 -29.57 -7.40
N SER A 34 -2.88 -30.67 -7.02
CA SER A 34 -1.56 -30.62 -6.37
C SER A 34 -0.46 -30.16 -7.32
N LEU A 35 -0.52 -30.54 -8.60
CA LEU A 35 0.40 -30.08 -9.64
C LEU A 35 0.21 -28.58 -9.93
N ASP A 36 -1.04 -28.12 -9.94
CA ASP A 36 -1.34 -26.70 -10.12
C ASP A 36 -0.92 -25.87 -8.90
N ASP A 37 -1.11 -26.37 -7.68
CA ASP A 37 -0.55 -25.78 -6.45
C ASP A 37 0.98 -25.63 -6.60
N LEU A 38 1.69 -26.68 -7.03
CA LEU A 38 3.16 -26.65 -7.22
C LEU A 38 3.61 -25.62 -8.25
N LYS A 39 2.90 -25.48 -9.38
CA LYS A 39 3.20 -24.47 -10.40
C LYS A 39 2.98 -23.05 -9.89
N ASN A 40 1.98 -22.84 -9.03
CA ASN A 40 1.69 -21.52 -8.46
C ASN A 40 2.60 -21.13 -7.30
N ILE A 41 3.30 -22.08 -6.65
CA ILE A 41 4.27 -21.76 -5.57
C ILE A 41 5.33 -20.79 -6.06
N GLU A 42 5.91 -21.00 -7.25
CA GLU A 42 6.95 -20.12 -7.79
C GLU A 42 6.42 -18.69 -7.97
N ILE A 43 5.21 -18.55 -8.53
CA ILE A 43 4.57 -17.25 -8.74
C ILE A 43 4.20 -16.59 -7.40
N HIS A 44 3.63 -17.34 -6.45
CA HIS A 44 3.32 -16.85 -5.10
C HIS A 44 4.56 -16.26 -4.42
N THR A 45 5.69 -16.99 -4.47
CA THR A 45 6.94 -16.55 -3.83
C THR A 45 7.49 -15.26 -4.43
N ILE A 46 7.36 -15.05 -5.74
CA ILE A 46 7.78 -13.81 -6.41
C ILE A 46 6.96 -12.62 -5.89
N PHE A 47 5.63 -12.74 -5.82
CA PHE A 47 4.77 -11.65 -5.33
C PHE A 47 4.92 -11.41 -3.82
N GLU A 48 5.15 -12.46 -3.03
CA GLU A 48 5.42 -12.35 -1.60
C GLU A 48 6.76 -11.64 -1.33
N GLU A 49 7.81 -12.00 -2.08
CA GLU A 49 9.11 -11.36 -1.98
C GLU A 49 9.02 -9.87 -2.37
N ASN A 50 8.29 -9.56 -3.45
CA ASN A 50 8.04 -8.18 -3.87
C ASN A 50 7.28 -7.38 -2.81
N SER A 51 6.24 -7.96 -2.18
CA SER A 51 5.54 -7.32 -1.07
C SER A 51 6.50 -7.01 0.09
N ASN A 52 7.34 -7.95 0.48
CA ASN A 52 8.32 -7.75 1.55
C ASN A 52 9.34 -6.66 1.22
N LYS A 53 9.83 -6.61 -0.03
CA LYS A 53 10.71 -5.53 -0.52
C LYS A 53 10.02 -4.17 -0.42
N PHE A 54 8.78 -4.05 -0.90
CA PHE A 54 8.03 -2.80 -0.81
C PHE A 54 7.75 -2.40 0.64
N LYS A 55 7.38 -3.33 1.54
CA LYS A 55 7.23 -3.05 2.99
C LYS A 55 8.52 -2.50 3.60
N LYS A 56 9.68 -3.04 3.21
CA LYS A 56 10.98 -2.54 3.70
C LYS A 56 11.26 -1.13 3.20
N ILE A 57 11.00 -0.86 1.92
CA ILE A 57 11.17 0.47 1.33
C ILE A 57 10.21 1.49 1.97
N ALA A 58 8.94 1.12 2.18
CA ALA A 58 7.97 1.98 2.87
C ALA A 58 8.46 2.37 4.27
N ARG A 59 8.93 1.38 5.07
CA ARG A 59 9.50 1.64 6.41
C ARG A 59 10.72 2.56 6.37
N PHE A 60 11.54 2.48 5.32
CA PHE A 60 12.67 3.40 5.15
C PHE A 60 12.21 4.85 4.96
N TYR A 61 11.18 5.09 4.13
CA TYR A 61 10.61 6.43 3.95
C TYR A 61 9.92 6.94 5.22
N GLU A 62 9.25 6.08 6.01
CA GLU A 62 8.73 6.46 7.32
C GLU A 62 9.82 6.83 8.32
N GLY A 63 10.90 6.03 8.36
CA GLY A 63 12.07 6.35 9.15
C GLY A 63 12.63 7.72 8.80
N GLY A 64 12.76 8.01 7.50
CA GLY A 64 13.15 9.34 7.00
C GLY A 64 12.20 10.46 7.47
N PHE A 65 10.88 10.23 7.43
CA PHE A 65 9.89 11.19 7.92
C PHE A 65 10.07 11.49 9.42
N TYR A 66 10.22 10.46 10.25
CA TYR A 66 10.45 10.65 11.69
C TYR A 66 11.79 11.32 11.98
N ILE A 67 12.83 11.03 11.20
CA ILE A 67 14.13 11.71 11.30
C ILE A 67 13.98 13.21 10.99
N VAL A 68 13.24 13.58 9.93
CA VAL A 68 12.98 14.99 9.58
C VAL A 68 12.23 15.70 10.70
N ILE A 69 11.18 15.08 11.25
CA ILE A 69 10.44 15.64 12.40
C ILE A 69 11.35 15.79 13.61
N PHE A 70 12.18 14.80 13.90
CA PHE A 70 13.12 14.86 15.01
C PHE A 70 14.11 16.02 14.86
N PHE A 71 14.71 16.21 13.69
CA PHE A 71 15.59 17.35 13.44
C PHE A 71 14.85 18.70 13.47
N MET A 72 13.60 18.76 12.98
CA MET A 72 12.75 19.95 13.13
C MET A 72 12.52 20.29 14.61
N PHE A 73 12.17 19.28 15.41
CA PHE A 73 11.96 19.43 16.84
C PHE A 73 13.24 19.94 17.51
N LEU A 74 14.38 19.30 17.26
CA LEU A 74 15.67 19.75 17.77
C LEU A 74 15.96 21.21 17.38
N TYR A 75 15.79 21.57 16.12
CA TYR A 75 15.99 22.92 15.63
C TYR A 75 15.11 23.96 16.36
N PHE A 76 13.85 23.62 16.62
CA PHE A 76 12.93 24.50 17.37
C PHE A 76 13.29 24.65 18.84
N PHE A 77 13.77 23.57 19.48
CA PHE A 77 14.29 23.59 20.86
C PHE A 77 15.69 24.19 20.97
N GLY A 78 16.19 24.77 19.88
CA GLY A 78 17.47 25.47 19.85
C GLY A 78 18.68 24.56 19.75
N TRP A 79 18.52 23.29 19.38
CA TRP A 79 19.63 22.43 18.99
C TRP A 79 19.94 22.65 17.51
N PHE A 80 21.12 23.18 17.20
CA PHE A 80 21.64 23.21 15.84
C PHE A 80 23.03 22.59 15.81
N ILE A 81 23.37 22.03 14.64
CA ILE A 81 24.68 21.46 14.35
C ILE A 81 25.38 22.47 13.45
N ASP A 82 26.45 23.08 13.93
CA ASP A 82 27.33 23.92 13.11
C ASP A 82 28.30 23.00 12.36
N ILE A 83 28.22 22.99 11.03
CA ILE A 83 29.10 22.19 10.18
C ILE A 83 30.24 23.11 9.73
N GLU A 84 31.10 23.45 10.69
CA GLU A 84 32.38 24.12 10.42
C GLU A 84 33.49 23.07 10.42
N THR A 85 34.25 23.03 9.33
CA THR A 85 35.04 21.88 8.80
C THR A 85 36.14 21.32 9.69
N ASP A 86 36.36 21.84 10.90
CA ASP A 86 37.43 21.38 11.78
C ASP A 86 36.98 20.74 13.10
N LYS A 87 35.81 21.07 13.66
CA LYS A 87 35.31 20.44 14.91
C LYS A 87 33.79 20.54 15.00
N PHE A 88 33.10 19.40 15.06
CA PHE A 88 31.68 19.33 15.43
C PHE A 88 31.46 20.02 16.78
N LYS A 89 31.00 21.27 16.78
CA LYS A 89 30.65 22.01 18.00
C LYS A 89 29.14 22.05 18.15
N PHE A 90 28.64 21.37 19.17
CA PHE A 90 27.25 21.49 19.61
C PHE A 90 27.09 22.82 20.35
N LYS A 91 26.22 23.70 19.86
CA LYS A 91 25.88 24.95 20.54
C LYS A 91 24.34 25.10 20.57
N LEU A 92 23.83 25.74 21.63
CA LEU A 92 22.41 26.07 21.79
C LEU A 92 22.11 27.40 21.08
N ALA A 93 20.98 27.45 20.35
CA ALA A 93 20.62 28.48 19.35
C ALA A 93 20.56 29.89 19.92
N GLU A 94 20.44 30.03 21.24
CA GLU A 94 20.41 31.32 21.92
C GLU A 94 21.71 32.12 21.78
N GLN A 95 22.84 31.51 21.40
CA GLN A 95 24.11 32.23 21.32
C GLN A 95 24.49 32.83 19.97
N PHE A 96 23.75 32.57 18.88
CA PHE A 96 24.20 33.01 17.54
C PHE A 96 23.64 34.35 17.08
N HIS A 97 22.51 34.84 17.61
CA HIS A 97 21.87 36.04 17.06
C HIS A 97 21.47 37.00 18.17
N GLY A 98 22.39 37.89 18.54
CA GLY A 98 22.13 39.04 19.41
C GLY A 98 21.26 40.13 18.78
N ALA A 99 20.52 39.85 17.71
CA ALA A 99 19.59 40.79 17.10
C ALA A 99 18.40 40.04 16.51
N HIS A 100 17.19 40.47 16.89
CA HIS A 100 15.92 40.10 16.27
C HIS A 100 15.80 40.66 14.84
N THR A 101 16.77 40.38 13.98
CA THR A 101 16.82 40.88 12.60
C THR A 101 15.85 40.08 11.73
N ALA A 102 15.21 40.74 10.77
CA ALA A 102 14.24 40.11 9.85
C ALA A 102 14.80 38.87 9.10
N THR A 103 16.11 38.85 8.84
CA THR A 103 16.82 37.74 8.19
C THR A 103 16.74 36.44 9.00
N PHE A 104 16.79 36.51 10.33
CA PHE A 104 16.68 35.34 11.22
C PHE A 104 15.30 34.68 11.12
N TYR A 105 14.23 35.48 11.12
CA TYR A 105 12.87 34.97 10.98
C TYR A 105 12.61 34.42 9.56
N LEU A 106 13.13 35.08 8.52
CA LEU A 106 13.04 34.59 7.14
C LEU A 106 13.70 33.22 6.97
N GLN A 107 14.88 33.01 7.55
CA GLN A 107 15.56 31.71 7.50
C GLN A 107 14.77 30.62 8.23
N LYS A 108 14.23 30.91 9.42
CA LYS A 108 13.37 29.97 10.17
C LYS A 108 12.13 29.58 9.37
N ILE A 109 11.44 30.55 8.79
CA ILE A 109 10.22 30.31 8.00
C ILE A 109 10.54 29.51 6.73
N SER A 110 11.62 29.86 6.02
CA SER A 110 12.05 29.12 4.83
C SER A 110 12.40 27.66 5.15
N LEU A 111 13.15 27.43 6.24
CA LEU A 111 13.50 26.09 6.69
C LEU A 111 12.25 25.29 7.10
N LEU A 112 11.29 25.94 7.76
CA LEU A 112 10.03 25.34 8.16
C LEU A 112 9.23 24.88 6.95
N ILE A 113 9.09 25.73 5.94
CA ILE A 113 8.38 25.40 4.69
C ILE A 113 9.08 24.22 4.01
N LEU A 114 10.40 24.28 3.82
CA LEU A 114 11.17 23.24 3.14
C LEU A 114 11.10 21.90 3.89
N SER A 115 11.25 21.92 5.21
CA SER A 115 11.15 20.71 6.05
C SER A 115 9.75 20.11 6.01
N THR A 116 8.71 20.95 6.03
CA THR A 116 7.31 20.50 5.93
C THR A 116 7.03 19.88 4.56
N THR A 117 7.49 20.49 3.47
CA THR A 117 7.35 19.93 2.12
C THR A 117 8.09 18.60 1.99
N LEU A 118 9.30 18.50 2.53
CA LEU A 118 10.07 17.26 2.55
C LEU A 118 9.38 16.17 3.38
N ALA A 119 8.89 16.51 4.57
CA ALA A 119 8.14 15.59 5.42
C ALA A 119 6.87 15.09 4.72
N ALA A 120 6.10 15.99 4.09
CA ALA A 120 4.92 15.63 3.31
C ALA A 120 5.27 14.73 2.12
N PHE A 121 6.38 14.98 1.43
CA PHE A 121 6.86 14.14 0.34
C PHE A 121 7.22 12.73 0.82
N LEU A 122 7.99 12.60 1.90
CA LEU A 122 8.38 11.32 2.48
C LEU A 122 7.18 10.52 2.95
N LEU A 123 6.23 11.17 3.60
CA LEU A 123 4.98 10.57 4.05
C LEU A 123 4.13 10.10 2.87
N LYS A 124 3.94 10.93 1.84
CA LYS A 124 3.24 10.54 0.60
C LYS A 124 3.89 9.34 -0.06
N ARG A 125 5.22 9.33 -0.15
CA ARG A 125 5.99 8.24 -0.77
C ARG A 125 5.86 6.95 0.04
N SER A 126 5.91 7.02 1.37
CA SER A 126 5.69 5.87 2.25
C SER A 126 4.32 5.23 2.02
N PHE A 127 3.24 6.03 2.06
CA PHE A 127 1.87 5.52 1.86
C PHE A 127 1.70 4.84 0.50
N MET A 128 2.23 5.44 -0.56
CA MET A 128 2.18 4.88 -1.91
C MET A 128 2.86 3.51 -1.97
N ILE A 129 4.08 3.38 -1.41
CA ILE A 129 4.83 2.13 -1.45
C ILE A 129 4.19 1.07 -0.53
N ARG A 130 3.60 1.46 0.61
CA ARG A 130 2.83 0.56 1.47
C ARG A 130 1.65 -0.05 0.73
N ARG A 131 0.88 0.80 0.04
CA ARG A 131 -0.24 0.34 -0.77
C ARG A 131 0.19 -0.65 -1.85
N LEU A 132 1.29 -0.37 -2.54
CA LEU A 132 1.85 -1.29 -3.53
C LEU A 132 2.25 -2.64 -2.90
N ALA A 133 2.76 -2.61 -1.67
CA ALA A 133 3.10 -3.82 -0.93
C ALA A 133 1.87 -4.64 -0.54
N ASP A 134 0.79 -3.97 -0.13
CA ASP A 134 -0.48 -4.61 0.23
C ASP A 134 -1.19 -5.18 -1.00
N GLU A 135 -1.13 -4.48 -2.14
CA GLU A 135 -1.62 -4.97 -3.43
C GLU A 135 -0.87 -6.23 -3.87
N ALA A 136 0.47 -6.20 -3.83
CA ALA A 136 1.29 -7.38 -4.14
C ALA A 136 1.03 -8.55 -3.18
N TYR A 137 0.82 -8.27 -1.88
CA TYR A 137 0.48 -9.30 -0.90
C TYR A 137 -0.89 -9.93 -1.19
N ARG A 138 -1.89 -9.12 -1.50
CA ARG A 138 -3.23 -9.61 -1.86
C ARG A 138 -3.18 -10.46 -3.12
N THR A 139 -2.49 -10.01 -4.17
CA THR A 139 -2.32 -10.79 -5.40
C THR A 139 -1.59 -12.11 -5.15
N SER A 140 -0.56 -12.11 -4.30
CA SER A 140 0.13 -13.34 -3.89
C SER A 140 -0.86 -14.36 -3.28
N LYS A 141 -1.71 -13.92 -2.34
CA LYS A 141 -2.71 -14.78 -1.70
C LYS A 141 -3.85 -15.20 -2.64
N GLU A 142 -4.25 -14.34 -3.56
CA GLU A 142 -5.23 -14.68 -4.60
C GLU A 142 -4.71 -15.78 -5.53
N LEU A 143 -3.44 -15.70 -5.93
CA LEU A 143 -2.79 -16.71 -6.78
C LEU A 143 -2.59 -18.03 -6.04
N ASP A 144 -2.24 -18.00 -4.76
CA ASP A 144 -2.13 -19.20 -3.92
C ASP A 144 -3.49 -19.92 -3.76
N ALA A 145 -4.57 -19.17 -3.60
CA ALA A 145 -5.92 -19.75 -3.45
C ALA A 145 -6.56 -20.19 -4.79
N LEU A 146 -6.06 -19.69 -5.92
CA LEU A 146 -6.70 -19.85 -7.23
C LEU A 146 -6.90 -21.31 -7.65
N PRO A 147 -5.91 -22.22 -7.57
CA PRO A 147 -6.07 -23.61 -8.03
C PRO A 147 -7.19 -24.33 -7.30
N ARG A 148 -7.28 -24.12 -5.99
CA ARG A 148 -8.32 -24.69 -5.12
C ARG A 148 -9.69 -24.13 -5.42
N TYR A 149 -9.78 -22.83 -5.70
CA TYR A 149 -11.04 -22.17 -6.05
C TYR A 149 -11.61 -22.68 -7.38
N ILE A 150 -10.75 -22.95 -8.37
CA ILE A 150 -11.19 -23.39 -9.69
C ILE A 150 -11.22 -24.91 -9.87
N ALA A 151 -10.80 -25.69 -8.87
CA ALA A 151 -10.65 -27.15 -8.98
C ALA A 151 -11.93 -27.86 -9.43
N GLY A 152 -13.10 -27.43 -8.92
CA GLY A 152 -14.40 -28.01 -9.23
C GLY A 152 -15.08 -27.50 -10.52
N LEU A 153 -14.44 -26.60 -11.26
CA LEU A 153 -15.02 -26.01 -12.48
C LEU A 153 -14.68 -26.83 -13.74
N PRO A 154 -15.49 -26.75 -14.81
CA PRO A 154 -15.13 -27.31 -16.11
C PRO A 154 -13.84 -26.69 -16.65
N THR A 155 -13.02 -27.46 -17.37
CA THR A 155 -11.70 -27.03 -17.88
C THR A 155 -11.77 -25.75 -18.71
N GLU A 156 -12.78 -25.60 -19.57
CA GLU A 156 -12.99 -24.38 -20.38
C GLU A 156 -13.16 -23.12 -19.52
N LEU A 157 -13.82 -23.26 -18.36
CA LEU A 157 -14.03 -22.16 -17.44
C LEU A 157 -12.76 -21.85 -16.64
N LYS A 158 -11.97 -22.89 -16.28
CA LYS A 158 -10.66 -22.72 -15.64
C LYS A 158 -9.73 -21.91 -16.54
N ASP A 159 -9.67 -22.24 -17.83
CA ASP A 159 -8.80 -21.55 -18.80
C ASP A 159 -9.24 -20.11 -19.03
N LYS A 160 -10.57 -19.86 -19.08
CA LYS A 160 -11.11 -18.50 -19.18
C LYS A 160 -10.74 -17.64 -17.96
N ILE A 161 -10.83 -18.20 -16.75
CA ILE A 161 -10.44 -17.53 -15.51
C ILE A 161 -8.93 -17.23 -15.52
N ARG A 162 -8.10 -18.19 -15.90
CA ARG A 162 -6.65 -17.99 -16.04
C ARG A 162 -6.31 -16.89 -17.04
N PHE A 163 -7.00 -16.84 -18.18
CA PHE A 163 -6.82 -15.79 -19.18
C PHE A 163 -7.21 -14.40 -18.67
N ASP A 164 -8.36 -14.29 -17.99
CA ASP A 164 -8.84 -13.02 -17.42
C ASP A 164 -7.91 -12.50 -16.31
N LEU A 165 -7.44 -13.38 -15.41
CA LEU A 165 -6.41 -13.03 -14.43
C LEU A 165 -5.09 -12.64 -15.10
N ALA A 166 -4.68 -13.37 -16.14
CA ALA A 166 -3.47 -13.03 -16.87
C ALA A 166 -3.57 -11.61 -17.44
N TYR A 167 -4.70 -11.27 -18.05
CA TYR A 167 -4.95 -9.92 -18.58
C TYR A 167 -5.00 -8.84 -17.48
N LYS A 168 -5.61 -9.13 -16.33
CA LYS A 168 -5.73 -8.19 -15.21
C LYS A 168 -4.39 -7.89 -14.53
N TYR A 169 -3.58 -8.92 -14.29
CA TYR A 169 -2.36 -8.81 -13.49
C TYR A 169 -1.08 -8.65 -14.33
N PHE A 170 -1.07 -9.12 -15.58
CA PHE A 170 0.08 -8.97 -16.49
C PHE A 170 -0.22 -7.89 -17.54
N GLY A 171 0.54 -6.80 -17.49
CA GLY A 171 0.56 -5.77 -18.54
C GLY A 171 -0.40 -4.59 -18.38
N ASN A 172 -1.33 -4.59 -17.41
CA ASN A 172 -2.38 -3.55 -17.31
C ASN A 172 -2.42 -2.74 -15.98
N SER A 173 -1.61 -3.09 -14.98
CA SER A 173 -1.68 -2.53 -13.60
C SER A 173 -1.01 -1.16 -13.41
N ILE A 174 -0.41 -0.56 -14.43
CA ILE A 174 0.24 0.75 -14.31
C ILE A 174 -0.80 1.90 -14.30
N HIS A 175 -2.07 1.67 -14.67
CA HIS A 175 -2.90 2.78 -15.16
C HIS A 175 -4.18 3.22 -14.44
N HIS A 176 -4.74 2.62 -13.37
CA HIS A 176 -6.03 3.18 -12.89
C HIS A 176 -6.38 3.26 -11.40
N GLU A 177 -5.93 2.37 -10.50
CA GLU A 177 -6.47 2.41 -9.11
C GLU A 177 -5.43 2.79 -8.05
N SER A 178 -4.14 2.53 -8.35
CA SER A 178 -3.04 2.84 -7.43
C SER A 178 -2.65 4.33 -7.37
N TYR A 179 -3.36 5.21 -8.09
CA TYR A 179 -3.21 6.68 -8.01
C TYR A 179 -4.29 7.38 -7.16
N THR A 180 -5.53 6.88 -7.13
CA THR A 180 -6.72 7.64 -6.65
C THR A 180 -6.93 7.67 -5.12
N GLY A 181 -6.52 6.62 -4.38
CA GLY A 181 -6.76 6.55 -2.93
C GLY A 181 -5.94 7.54 -2.09
N GLY A 182 -4.67 7.74 -2.45
CA GLY A 182 -3.82 8.77 -1.82
C GLY A 182 -4.15 10.18 -2.30
N GLU A 183 -4.63 10.30 -3.54
CA GLU A 183 -5.11 11.55 -4.11
C GLU A 183 -6.37 12.06 -3.37
N ASN A 184 -7.32 11.19 -3.04
CA ASN A 184 -8.52 11.58 -2.27
C ASN A 184 -8.19 12.12 -0.88
N LEU A 185 -7.28 11.47 -0.13
CA LEU A 185 -6.84 11.97 1.18
C LEU A 185 -6.07 13.29 1.07
N MET A 186 -5.34 13.51 -0.02
CA MET A 186 -4.65 14.79 -0.28
C MET A 186 -5.63 15.91 -0.67
N HIS A 187 -6.64 15.61 -1.49
CA HIS A 187 -7.70 16.56 -1.82
C HIS A 187 -8.51 16.94 -0.58
N GLU A 188 -8.82 16.00 0.30
CA GLU A 188 -9.49 16.27 1.58
C GLU A 188 -8.64 17.18 2.48
N ASN A 189 -7.33 16.92 2.61
CA ASN A 189 -6.43 17.77 3.38
C ASN A 189 -6.23 19.16 2.74
N MET A 190 -6.17 19.25 1.41
CA MET A 190 -6.02 20.52 0.69
C MET A 190 -7.31 21.36 0.77
N LYS A 191 -8.48 20.70 0.73
CA LYS A 191 -9.78 21.33 0.98
C LYS A 191 -9.88 21.83 2.42
N ALA A 192 -9.53 21.01 3.41
CA ALA A 192 -9.52 21.41 4.81
C ALA A 192 -8.59 22.61 5.08
N ASN A 193 -7.38 22.62 4.50
CA ASN A 193 -6.46 23.77 4.61
C ASN A 193 -6.99 25.02 3.91
N THR A 194 -7.65 24.87 2.76
CA THR A 194 -8.26 26.01 2.04
C THR A 194 -9.43 26.59 2.82
N ASP A 195 -10.28 25.74 3.39
CA ASP A 195 -11.42 26.13 4.20
C ASP A 195 -10.96 26.79 5.51
N PHE A 196 -9.87 26.30 6.11
CA PHE A 196 -9.23 26.96 7.26
C PHE A 196 -8.71 28.36 6.92
N ILE A 197 -7.99 28.53 5.80
CA ILE A 197 -7.49 29.84 5.36
C ILE A 197 -8.65 30.80 5.07
N LYS A 198 -9.73 30.33 4.44
CA LYS A 198 -10.95 31.13 4.23
C LYS A 198 -11.59 31.54 5.55
N ALA A 199 -11.77 30.60 6.48
CA ALA A 199 -12.34 30.90 7.79
C ALA A 199 -11.49 31.93 8.56
N VAL A 200 -10.16 31.84 8.50
CA VAL A 200 -9.26 32.83 9.10
C VAL A 200 -9.39 34.20 8.43
N ASN A 201 -9.49 34.26 7.10
CA ASN A 201 -9.69 35.50 6.36
C ASN A 201 -11.05 36.14 6.65
N ASP A 202 -12.12 35.35 6.72
CA ASP A 202 -13.47 35.80 7.08
C ASP A 202 -13.53 36.31 8.52
N LEU A 203 -12.82 35.64 9.45
CA LEU A 203 -12.71 36.09 10.84
C LEU A 203 -11.97 37.44 10.94
N LYS A 204 -10.90 37.62 10.15
CA LYS A 204 -10.14 38.86 10.06
C LYS A 204 -10.96 40.01 9.45
N ALA A 205 -11.74 39.73 8.41
CA ALA A 205 -12.66 40.70 7.81
C ALA A 205 -13.81 41.07 8.76
N SER A 206 -14.32 40.11 9.53
CA SER A 206 -15.35 40.34 10.56
C SER A 206 -14.83 41.20 11.73
N TYR A 207 -13.57 41.03 12.12
CA TYR A 207 -12.91 41.88 13.12
C TYR A 207 -12.64 43.29 12.61
N SER A 208 -12.25 43.43 11.34
CA SER A 208 -12.08 44.73 10.66
C SER A 208 -13.40 45.52 10.63
N GLY A 209 -14.53 44.86 10.32
CA GLY A 209 -15.84 45.54 10.28
C GLY A 209 -16.40 45.95 11.64
N LYS A 210 -15.91 45.37 12.75
CA LYS A 210 -16.29 45.78 14.12
C LYS A 210 -15.47 46.94 14.66
N ALA A 211 -14.22 47.12 14.22
CA ALA A 211 -13.41 48.26 14.63
C ALA A 211 -13.95 49.59 14.07
N ASP A 212 -14.57 49.56 12.90
CA ASP A 212 -15.12 50.76 12.24
C ASP A 212 -16.53 51.17 12.72
N SER A 213 -17.19 50.37 13.57
CA SER A 213 -18.54 50.65 14.10
C SER A 213 -18.59 51.07 15.56
N VAL A 214 -17.46 51.07 16.28
CA VAL A 214 -17.37 51.54 17.68
C VAL A 214 -16.81 52.98 17.78
N GLY A 215 -16.47 53.59 16.63
CA GLY A 215 -16.00 54.97 16.54
C GLY A 215 -16.97 55.90 15.80
N LYS A 216 -18.22 56.01 16.27
CA LYS A 216 -19.12 57.12 15.95
C LYS A 216 -19.97 57.49 17.15
#